data_AF-A0A1V1PKZ0-F1
#
_entry.id   AF-A0A1V1PKZ0-F1
#
_cell.length_a   1.000
_cell.length_b   1.000
_cell.length_c   1.000
_cell.angle_alpha   90.00
_cell.angle_beta   90.00
_cell.angle_gamma   90.00
#
_symmetry.space_group_name_H-M   'P 1'
#
loop_
_entity.id
_entity.type
_entity.pdbx_description
1 polymer ?
#
loop_
_entity_poly.entity_id
_entity_poly.type
_entity_poly.pdbx_seq_one_letter_code
_entity_poly.pdbx_strand_id
1 'polypeptide(L)'
;MLMLVLGPVALAAAVFGFWRPKGILRLAGLGALAAIVAPFLIAYGVGPFLGSGAGLGAALILYAGSAFVMTLAVFAALGAGFRHGWNALR
;
A
#
# COMPACT_ATOMS: atom_id res chain seq x y z
N MET A 1 0.84 10.29 -16.17
CA MET A 1 1.88 9.24 -15.99
C MET A 1 1.66 8.39 -14.75
N LEU A 2 1.43 8.96 -13.55
CA LEU A 2 1.26 8.17 -12.31
C LEU A 2 0.13 7.11 -12.38
N MET A 3 -1.02 7.46 -12.99
CA MET A 3 -2.15 6.54 -13.17
C MET A 3 -1.86 5.36 -14.11
N LEU A 4 -1.03 5.56 -15.13
CA LEU A 4 -0.65 4.50 -16.08
C LEU A 4 0.26 3.44 -15.46
N VAL A 5 0.97 3.78 -14.38
CA VAL A 5 1.85 2.85 -13.64
C VAL A 5 1.10 2.22 -12.46
N LEU A 6 0.26 2.98 -11.78
CA LEU A 6 -0.54 2.50 -10.64
C LEU A 6 -1.52 1.38 -11.03
N GLY A 7 -2.20 1.52 -12.17
CA GLY A 7 -3.19 0.54 -12.63
C GLY A 7 -2.61 -0.88 -12.83
N PRO A 8 -1.55 -1.04 -13.64
CA PRO A 8 -0.91 -2.34 -13.87
C PRO A 8 -0.35 -2.98 -12.59
N VAL A 9 0.27 -2.18 -11.71
CA VAL A 9 0.86 -2.72 -10.46
C VAL A 9 -0.23 -3.13 -9.47
N ALA A 10 -1.32 -2.36 -9.35
CA ALA A 10 -2.48 -2.74 -8.55
C ALA A 10 -3.14 -4.03 -9.08
N LEU A 11 -3.27 -4.18 -10.40
CA LEU A 11 -3.76 -5.39 -11.02
C LEU A 11 -2.84 -6.59 -10.72
N ALA A 12 -1.53 -6.42 -10.86
CA ALA A 12 -0.55 -7.46 -10.53
C ALA A 12 -0.63 -7.89 -9.05
N ALA A 13 -0.80 -6.94 -8.13
CA ALA A 13 -0.99 -7.23 -6.71
C ALA A 13 -2.29 -8.02 -6.44
N ALA A 14 -3.39 -7.68 -7.13
CA ALA A 14 -4.64 -8.42 -7.03
C ALA A 14 -4.51 -9.85 -7.57
N VAL A 15 -3.88 -10.03 -8.74
CA VAL A 15 -3.63 -11.36 -9.33
C VAL A 15 -2.74 -12.19 -8.41
N PHE A 16 -1.68 -11.60 -7.85
CA PHE A 16 -0.81 -12.29 -6.89
C PHE A 16 -1.57 -12.67 -5.62
N GLY A 17 -2.40 -11.76 -5.09
CA GLY A 17 -3.35 -11.99 -3.99
C GLY A 17 -4.25 -13.19 -4.22
N PHE A 18 -4.79 -13.30 -5.42
CA PHE A 18 -5.68 -14.38 -5.82
C PHE A 18 -4.96 -15.73 -5.95
N TRP A 19 -3.74 -15.76 -6.51
CA TRP A 19 -2.99 -16.99 -6.72
C TRP A 19 -2.33 -17.54 -5.44
N ARG A 20 -1.91 -16.68 -4.51
CA ARG A 20 -1.28 -17.08 -3.23
C ARG A 20 -1.97 -16.45 -2.01
N PRO A 21 -3.24 -16.81 -1.70
CA PRO A 21 -4.00 -16.15 -0.64
C PRO A 21 -3.47 -16.42 0.78
N LYS A 22 -2.64 -17.47 0.99
CA LYS A 22 -2.13 -17.84 2.32
C LYS A 22 -1.24 -16.74 2.89
N GLY A 23 -1.64 -16.15 4.01
CA GLY A 23 -0.88 -15.11 4.70
C GLY A 23 -0.96 -13.71 4.08
N ILE A 24 -1.50 -13.57 2.86
CA ILE A 24 -1.59 -12.26 2.18
C ILE A 24 -2.49 -11.28 2.92
N LEU A 25 -3.57 -11.72 3.57
CA LEU A 25 -4.41 -10.84 4.38
C LEU A 25 -3.64 -10.24 5.58
N ARG A 26 -2.76 -11.02 6.21
CA ARG A 26 -1.90 -10.52 7.31
C ARG A 26 -0.86 -9.55 6.77
N LEU A 27 -0.20 -9.88 5.66
CA LEU A 27 0.80 -9.01 5.03
C LEU A 27 0.18 -7.70 4.50
N ALA A 28 -1.03 -7.77 3.93
CA ALA A 28 -1.78 -6.59 3.49
C ALA A 28 -2.16 -5.71 4.69
N GLY A 29 -2.61 -6.31 5.80
CA GLY A 29 -2.88 -5.58 7.04
C GLY A 29 -1.64 -4.88 7.60
N LEU A 30 -0.49 -5.58 7.63
CA LEU A 30 0.79 -5.00 8.04
C LEU A 30 1.24 -3.87 7.09
N GLY A 31 1.07 -4.06 5.78
CA GLY A 31 1.38 -3.05 4.77
C GLY A 31 0.50 -1.80 4.90
N ALA A 32 -0.80 -1.97 5.16
CA ALA A 32 -1.72 -0.87 5.43
C ALA A 32 -1.35 -0.11 6.71
N LEU A 33 -1.04 -0.83 7.79
CA LEU A 33 -0.55 -0.23 9.04
C LEU A 33 0.74 0.56 8.79
N ALA A 34 1.69 -0.01 8.04
CA ALA A 34 2.94 0.67 7.70
C ALA A 34 2.68 1.92 6.85
N ALA A 35 1.78 1.87 5.86
CA ALA A 35 1.41 3.02 5.05
C ALA A 35 0.79 4.16 5.88
N ILE A 36 0.05 3.83 6.93
CA ILE A 36 -0.53 4.84 7.82
C ILE A 36 0.52 5.40 8.79
N VAL A 37 1.31 4.54 9.44
CA VAL A 37 2.20 4.92 10.54
C VAL A 37 3.53 5.51 10.06
N ALA A 38 4.10 4.98 8.97
CA ALA A 38 5.43 5.38 8.50
C ALA A 38 5.54 6.88 8.17
N PRO A 39 4.55 7.54 7.52
CA PRO A 39 4.61 8.98 7.27
C PRO A 39 4.75 9.80 8.55
N PHE A 40 4.05 9.43 9.62
CA PHE A 40 4.11 10.15 10.89
C PHE A 40 5.46 9.94 11.57
N LEU A 41 5.96 8.71 11.61
CA LEU A 41 7.28 8.42 12.19
C LEU A 41 8.40 9.15 11.44
N ILE A 42 8.34 9.13 10.10
CA ILE A 42 9.34 9.79 9.26
C ILE A 42 9.20 11.32 9.37
N ALA A 43 7.98 11.86 9.36
CA ALA A 43 7.76 13.29 9.51
C ALA A 43 8.25 13.80 10.88
N TYR A 44 8.04 13.04 11.96
CA TYR A 44 8.50 13.42 13.29
C TYR A 44 10.02 13.29 13.44
N GLY A 45 10.60 12.21 12.92
CA GLY A 45 12.04 11.95 13.03
C GLY A 45 12.90 12.80 12.08
N VAL A 46 12.43 13.05 10.86
CA VAL A 46 13.18 13.74 9.79
C VAL A 46 12.73 15.20 9.63
N GLY A 47 11.50 15.54 10.04
CA GLY A 47 10.94 16.89 9.97
C GLY A 47 11.85 18.00 10.50
N PRO A 48 12.50 17.85 11.67
CA PRO A 48 13.41 18.86 12.21
C PRO A 48 14.65 19.13 11.35
N PHE A 49 15.03 18.18 10.50
CA PHE A 49 16.20 18.27 9.62
C PHE A 49 15.84 18.76 8.21
N LEU A 50 14.54 18.77 7.87
CA LEU A 50 14.05 19.32 6.62
C LEU A 50 13.93 20.83 6.79
N GLY A 51 14.85 21.58 6.16
CA GLY A 51 14.83 23.04 6.18
C GLY A 51 13.45 23.62 5.80
N SER A 52 13.19 24.86 6.20
CA SER A 52 11.88 25.54 6.15
C SER A 52 11.16 25.55 4.79
N GLY A 53 11.84 25.23 3.68
CA GLY A 53 11.25 25.07 2.35
C GLY A 53 11.01 23.63 1.87
N ALA A 54 11.61 22.62 2.49
CA ALA A 54 11.58 21.22 2.00
C ALA A 54 10.41 20.39 2.54
N GLY A 55 9.73 20.87 3.59
CA GLY A 55 8.70 20.11 4.30
C GLY A 55 7.51 19.69 3.44
N LEU A 56 7.06 20.57 2.53
CA LEU A 56 5.90 20.32 1.67
C LEU A 56 6.18 19.26 0.60
N GLY A 57 7.38 19.32 0.00
CA GLY A 57 7.83 18.31 -0.99
C GLY A 57 8.05 16.94 -0.37
N ALA A 58 8.69 16.89 0.81
CA ALA A 58 8.89 15.64 1.54
C ALA A 58 7.55 15.01 1.98
N ALA A 59 6.61 15.83 2.46
CA ALA A 59 5.27 15.35 2.80
C ALA A 59 4.55 14.74 1.59
N LEU A 60 4.58 15.40 0.43
CA LEU A 60 3.96 14.88 -0.79
C LEU A 60 4.53 13.52 -1.22
N ILE A 61 5.85 13.34 -1.15
CA ILE A 61 6.51 12.07 -1.49
C ILE A 61 6.09 10.97 -0.50
N LEU A 62 6.08 11.27 0.80
CA LEU A 62 5.70 10.31 1.85
C LEU A 62 4.24 9.90 1.73
N TYR A 63 3.33 10.85 1.51
CA TYR A 63 1.92 10.56 1.30
C TYR A 63 1.66 9.81 -0.02
N ALA A 64 2.36 10.15 -1.11
CA ALA A 64 2.25 9.43 -2.37
C ALA A 64 2.74 7.98 -2.24
N GLY A 65 3.86 7.74 -1.56
CA GLY A 65 4.36 6.39 -1.27
C GLY A 65 3.39 5.60 -0.40
N SER A 66 2.77 6.24 0.59
CA SER A 66 1.80 5.60 1.47
C SER A 66 0.51 5.24 0.75
N ALA A 67 -0.01 6.14 -0.09
CA ALA A 67 -1.16 5.87 -0.94
C ALA A 67 -0.87 4.69 -1.90
N PHE A 68 0.34 4.63 -2.44
CA PHE A 68 0.78 3.51 -3.29
C PHE A 68 0.77 2.18 -2.53
N VAL A 69 1.42 2.10 -1.37
CA VAL A 69 1.46 0.88 -0.54
C VAL A 69 0.06 0.46 -0.09
N MET A 70 -0.78 1.42 0.31
CA MET A 70 -2.17 1.17 0.70
C MET A 70 -3.00 0.60 -0.45
N THR A 71 -2.82 1.15 -1.66
CA THR A 71 -3.49 0.65 -2.86
C THR A 71 -3.10 -0.81 -3.11
N LEU A 72 -1.82 -1.16 -3.07
CA LEU A 72 -1.36 -2.53 -3.26
C LEU A 72 -1.91 -3.49 -2.19
N ALA A 73 -1.93 -3.06 -0.93
CA ALA A 73 -2.47 -3.85 0.17
C ALA A 73 -3.96 -4.16 -0.05
N VAL A 74 -4.76 -3.15 -0.43
CA VAL A 74 -6.19 -3.31 -0.72
C VAL A 74 -6.41 -4.27 -1.88
N PHE A 75 -5.71 -4.08 -3.00
CA PHE A 75 -5.88 -4.95 -4.17
C PHE A 75 -5.43 -6.40 -3.91
N ALA A 76 -4.32 -6.60 -3.19
CA ALA A 76 -3.89 -7.93 -2.78
C ALA A 76 -4.89 -8.61 -1.84
N ALA A 77 -5.47 -7.86 -0.89
CA ALA A 77 -6.51 -8.36 0.01
C ALA A 77 -7.80 -8.72 -0.75
N LEU A 78 -8.23 -7.89 -1.71
CA LEU A 78 -9.36 -8.18 -2.59
C LEU A 78 -9.14 -9.46 -3.38
N GLY A 79 -7.97 -9.61 -4.02
CA GLY A 79 -7.62 -10.83 -4.75
C GLY A 79 -7.68 -12.08 -3.87
N ALA A 80 -7.10 -12.03 -2.67
CA ALA A 80 -7.15 -13.14 -1.72
C ALA A 80 -8.56 -13.43 -1.20
N GLY A 81 -9.37 -12.39 -0.98
CA GLY A 81 -10.77 -12.48 -0.59
C GLY A 81 -11.62 -13.15 -1.67
N PHE A 82 -11.47 -12.75 -2.93
CA PHE A 82 -12.14 -13.40 -4.06
C PHE A 82 -11.79 -14.88 -4.15
N ARG A 83 -10.51 -15.25 -3.95
CA ARG A 83 -10.11 -16.66 -3.95
C ARG A 83 -10.74 -17.46 -2.80
N HIS A 84 -10.84 -16.88 -1.60
CA HIS A 84 -11.52 -17.51 -0.47
C HIS A 84 -13.02 -17.69 -0.73
N GLY A 85 -13.69 -16.65 -1.23
CA GLY A 85 -15.12 -16.74 -1.58
C GLY A 85 -15.39 -17.77 -2.67
N TRP A 86 -14.53 -17.84 -3.69
CA TRP A 86 -14.63 -18.86 -4.74
C TRP A 86 -14.46 -20.28 -4.21
N ASN A 87 -13.51 -20.49 -3.29
CA ASN A 87 -13.30 -21.79 -2.66
C ASN A 87 -14.43 -22.18 -1.71
N ALA A 88 -15.12 -21.23 -1.08
CA ALA A 88 -16.24 -21.50 -0.18
C ALA A 88 -17.55 -21.82 -0.93
N LEU A 89 -17.66 -21.41 -2.19
CA LEU A 89 -18.79 -21.70 -3.08
C LEU A 89 -18.66 -23.03 -3.83
N ARG A 90 -17.49 -23.68 -3.78
CA ARG A 90 -17.23 -25.02 -4.35
C ARG A 90 -17.30 -26.07 -3.27
#